data_AF-A0A087DIC5-F1
#
_entry.id   AF-A0A087DIC5-F1
#
_cell.length_a   1.000
_cell.length_b   1.000
_cell.length_c   1.000
_cell.angle_alpha   90.00
_cell.angle_beta   90.00
_cell.angle_gamma   90.00
#
_symmetry.space_group_name_H-M   'P 1'
#
loop_
_entity.id
_entity.type
_entity.pdbx_description
1 polymer ?
#
loop_
_entity_poly.entity_id
_entity_poly.type
_entity_poly.pdbx_seq_one_letter_code
_entity_poly.pdbx_strand_id
1 'polypeptide(L)'
;MFLLFAATTQSTKKKLLNTFLTVQSIILASCIITYFLALKIKFINVSLYNTGDRTRYTFFFLQPNNFGIQFAFTIICFIYISKLSSSISIAILAISSAFLYIFPNCVTGCVVLVIYALLILFFNKPDFFKKKILRFTPYLVAIIGILIFSLYLTGKTGFIGKIISGTFSYRFIGSVMAIRLYGVNLTGHYLDKLGETLFIDGQWGTFWLDFAYVRVLVEFGIIGALIFTVILIHSIRSMIRNKDYSSLILITIVLFYGLSEWGAFSALTAFPLLLTTTPSPIKASMRCIKAEKNTNSWKIIPATIQQKTSFLTD
;
A
#
# COMPACT_ATOMS: atom_id res chain seq x y z
N MET A 1 6.42 -13.12 -1.59
CA MET A 1 7.30 -11.94 -1.65
C MET A 1 7.08 -10.97 -0.48
N PHE A 2 5.86 -10.48 -0.23
CA PHE A 2 5.54 -9.54 0.86
C PHE A 2 5.98 -10.02 2.26
N LEU A 3 5.74 -11.28 2.59
CA LEU A 3 6.19 -11.92 3.84
C LEU A 3 7.72 -11.88 4.03
N LEU A 4 8.47 -12.14 2.95
CA LEU A 4 9.93 -12.12 2.97
C LEU A 4 10.42 -10.70 3.30
N PHE A 5 9.83 -9.67 2.68
CA PHE A 5 10.18 -8.28 2.97
C PHE A 5 9.83 -7.86 4.40
N ALA A 6 8.65 -8.24 4.88
CA ALA A 6 8.27 -7.96 6.26
C ALA A 6 9.22 -8.60 7.28
N ALA A 7 9.80 -9.76 6.95
CA ALA A 7 10.77 -10.50 7.77
C ALA A 7 12.23 -10.01 7.64
N THR A 8 12.55 -9.15 6.67
CA THR A 8 13.92 -8.65 6.49
C THR A 8 14.38 -7.70 7.61
N THR A 9 15.68 -7.70 7.87
CA THR A 9 16.31 -6.80 8.87
C THR A 9 16.33 -5.35 8.38
N GLN A 10 16.40 -4.40 9.31
CA GLN A 10 16.41 -2.97 9.00
C GLN A 10 17.61 -2.55 8.13
N SER A 11 18.77 -3.17 8.34
CA SER A 11 19.98 -2.91 7.53
C SER A 11 19.79 -3.36 6.08
N THR A 12 19.20 -4.54 5.87
CA THR A 12 18.88 -5.06 4.53
C THR A 12 17.82 -4.21 3.84
N LYS A 13 16.78 -3.76 4.55
CA LYS A 13 15.75 -2.86 4.00
C LYS A 13 16.34 -1.57 3.44
N LYS A 14 17.26 -0.95 4.17
CA LYS A 14 17.94 0.28 3.71
C LYS A 14 18.78 0.03 2.44
N LYS A 15 19.52 -1.09 2.40
CA LYS A 15 20.28 -1.49 1.21
C LYS A 15 19.35 -1.71 0.01
N LEU A 16 18.28 -2.48 0.18
CA LEU A 16 17.28 -2.75 -0.85
C LEU A 16 16.66 -1.46 -1.39
N LEU A 17 16.36 -0.50 -0.52
CA LEU A 17 15.76 0.77 -0.93
C LEU A 17 16.71 1.61 -1.78
N ASN A 18 17.98 1.68 -1.39
CA ASN A 18 19.00 2.37 -2.18
C ASN A 18 19.21 1.67 -3.53
N THR A 19 19.29 0.33 -3.56
CA THR A 19 19.42 -0.44 -4.80
C THR A 19 18.21 -0.20 -5.71
N PHE A 20 16.99 -0.25 -5.17
CA PHE A 20 15.76 0.06 -5.89
C PHE A 20 15.83 1.46 -6.52
N LEU A 21 16.17 2.48 -5.73
CA LEU A 21 16.26 3.85 -6.21
C LEU A 21 17.30 3.99 -7.32
N THR A 22 18.51 3.45 -7.15
CA THR A 22 19.58 3.55 -8.16
C THR A 22 19.17 2.87 -9.46
N VAL A 23 18.71 1.62 -9.39
CA VAL A 23 18.35 0.84 -10.59
C VAL A 23 17.17 1.48 -11.31
N GLN A 24 16.10 1.83 -10.59
CA GLN A 24 14.92 2.46 -11.21
C GLN A 24 15.24 3.83 -11.80
N SER A 25 16.06 4.65 -11.13
CA SER A 25 16.44 5.96 -11.66
C SER A 25 17.22 5.83 -12.96
N ILE A 26 18.16 4.89 -13.05
CA ILE A 26 18.93 4.63 -14.27
C ILE A 26 18.01 4.17 -15.41
N ILE A 27 17.12 3.21 -15.15
CA ILE A 27 16.18 2.69 -16.16
C ILE A 27 15.27 3.81 -16.65
N LEU A 28 14.61 4.54 -15.74
CA LEU A 28 13.67 5.59 -16.11
C LEU A 28 14.37 6.74 -16.85
N ALA A 29 15.54 7.18 -16.40
CA ALA A 29 16.31 8.20 -17.08
C ALA A 29 16.71 7.76 -18.50
N SER A 30 17.20 6.52 -18.65
CA SER A 30 17.52 5.95 -19.96
C SER A 30 16.29 5.88 -20.86
N CYS A 31 15.15 5.42 -20.36
CA CYS A 31 13.89 5.40 -21.12
C CYS A 31 13.49 6.80 -21.57
N ILE A 32 13.52 7.80 -20.69
CA ILE A 32 13.16 9.19 -21.03
C ILE A 32 14.10 9.75 -22.11
N ILE A 33 15.41 9.64 -21.93
CA ILE A 33 16.41 10.19 -22.86
C ILE A 33 16.29 9.50 -24.23
N THR A 34 16.30 8.17 -24.25
CA THR A 34 16.21 7.39 -25.48
C THR A 34 14.88 7.62 -26.20
N TYR A 35 13.77 7.80 -25.48
CA TYR A 35 12.47 8.06 -26.09
C TYR A 35 12.43 9.40 -26.81
N PHE A 36 12.93 10.47 -26.19
CA PHE A 36 13.01 11.78 -26.85
C PHE A 36 14.00 11.79 -28.01
N LEU A 37 15.12 11.05 -27.91
CA LEU A 37 16.05 10.88 -29.03
C LEU A 37 15.38 10.14 -30.20
N ALA A 38 14.65 9.07 -29.91
CA ALA A 38 13.90 8.29 -30.89
C ALA A 38 12.82 9.13 -31.61
N LEU A 39 12.11 9.99 -30.87
CA LEU A 39 11.16 10.95 -31.45
C LEU A 39 11.87 11.95 -32.39
N LYS A 40 13.03 12.47 -31.99
CA LYS A 40 13.80 13.42 -32.79
C LYS A 40 14.24 12.84 -34.14
N ILE A 41 14.65 11.57 -34.16
CA ILE A 41 15.07 10.86 -35.39
C ILE A 41 13.90 10.22 -36.15
N LYS A 42 12.64 10.48 -35.74
CA LYS A 42 11.42 9.92 -36.33
C LYS A 42 11.44 8.39 -36.42
N PHE A 43 11.94 7.73 -35.37
CA PHE A 43 11.98 6.27 -35.33
C PHE A 43 10.55 5.70 -35.37
N ILE A 44 10.27 4.83 -36.33
CA ILE A 44 8.91 4.44 -36.77
C ILE A 44 8.13 3.64 -35.68
N ASN A 45 8.81 3.15 -34.64
CA ASN A 45 8.23 2.29 -33.60
C ASN A 45 8.14 2.93 -32.20
N VAL A 46 8.18 4.27 -32.10
CA VAL A 46 7.88 4.92 -30.81
C VAL A 46 6.37 4.77 -30.56
N SER A 47 5.99 3.87 -29.65
CA SER A 47 4.59 3.59 -29.33
C SER A 47 3.93 4.83 -28.73
N LEU A 48 3.19 5.55 -29.56
CA LEU A 48 2.30 6.63 -29.14
C LEU A 48 0.94 6.01 -28.88
N TYR A 49 0.49 6.06 -27.63
CA TYR A 49 -0.83 5.55 -27.26
C TYR A 49 -1.82 6.69 -27.41
N ASN A 50 -2.67 6.65 -28.45
CA ASN A 50 -3.72 7.65 -28.62
C ASN A 50 -4.94 7.21 -27.80
N THR A 51 -5.36 8.06 -26.86
CA THR A 51 -6.61 7.86 -26.11
C THR A 51 -7.50 9.06 -26.38
N GLY A 52 -8.49 8.89 -27.27
CA GLY A 52 -9.23 10.02 -27.84
C GLY A 52 -8.30 10.95 -28.60
N ASP A 53 -8.42 12.27 -28.35
CA ASP A 53 -7.64 13.31 -29.04
C ASP A 53 -6.25 13.56 -28.44
N ARG A 54 -5.82 12.75 -27.46
CA ARG A 54 -4.54 12.97 -26.77
C ARG A 54 -3.52 11.87 -27.05
N THR A 55 -2.34 12.31 -27.47
CA THR A 55 -1.14 11.49 -27.56
C THR A 55 -0.56 11.25 -26.17
N ARG A 56 -0.35 9.98 -25.81
CA ARG A 56 0.26 9.58 -24.54
C ARG A 56 1.59 8.89 -24.77
N TYR A 57 2.62 9.37 -24.07
CA TYR A 57 4.00 8.93 -24.23
C TYR A 57 4.23 7.72 -23.32
N THR A 58 4.54 6.56 -23.90
CA THR A 58 4.67 5.29 -23.16
C THR A 58 6.05 5.10 -22.52
N PHE A 59 7.07 5.81 -23.02
CA PHE A 59 8.47 5.64 -22.59
C PHE A 59 8.96 4.19 -22.66
N PHE A 60 8.52 3.43 -23.67
CA PHE A 60 8.79 1.99 -23.88
C PHE A 60 8.10 1.04 -22.89
N PHE A 61 7.20 1.53 -22.04
CA PHE A 61 6.35 0.68 -21.22
C PHE A 61 5.12 0.21 -21.99
N LEU A 62 4.54 -0.92 -21.58
CA LEU A 62 3.32 -1.47 -22.19
C LEU A 62 2.15 -0.47 -22.16
N GLN A 63 2.05 0.31 -21.08
CA GLN A 63 1.04 1.33 -20.89
C GLN A 63 1.66 2.60 -20.28
N PRO A 64 1.19 3.81 -20.63
CA PRO A 64 1.70 5.07 -20.06
C PRO A 64 1.56 5.14 -18.53
N ASN A 65 0.53 4.49 -17.98
CA ASN A 65 0.30 4.43 -16.54
C ASN A 65 1.38 3.61 -15.81
N ASN A 66 1.89 2.54 -16.43
CA ASN A 66 2.94 1.71 -15.83
C ASN A 66 4.22 2.52 -15.62
N PHE A 67 4.62 3.29 -16.64
CA PHE A 67 5.73 4.24 -16.53
C PHE A 67 5.45 5.28 -15.44
N GLY A 68 4.28 5.93 -15.50
CA GLY A 68 3.96 7.04 -14.61
C GLY A 68 3.97 6.68 -13.12
N ILE A 69 3.52 5.47 -12.78
CA ILE A 69 3.56 4.96 -11.41
C ILE A 69 4.99 4.64 -10.96
N GLN A 70 5.78 3.95 -11.79
CA GLN A 70 7.18 3.65 -11.46
C GLN A 70 7.98 4.94 -11.26
N PHE A 71 7.75 5.93 -12.11
CA PHE A 71 8.31 7.27 -11.96
C PHE A 71 7.87 7.94 -10.65
N ALA A 72 6.56 7.94 -10.35
CA ALA A 72 6.04 8.56 -9.14
C ALA A 72 6.65 7.95 -7.87
N PHE A 73 6.66 6.63 -7.74
CA PHE A 73 7.24 5.96 -6.57
C PHE A 73 8.76 6.10 -6.49
N THR A 74 9.45 6.25 -7.62
CA THR A 74 10.90 6.56 -7.64
C THR A 74 11.18 7.96 -7.08
N ILE A 75 10.39 8.97 -7.47
CA ILE A 75 10.49 10.34 -6.92
C ILE A 75 10.18 10.36 -5.42
N ILE A 76 9.13 9.65 -4.99
CA ILE A 76 8.78 9.51 -3.56
C ILE A 76 9.94 8.87 -2.78
N CYS A 77 10.54 7.81 -3.34
CA CYS A 77 11.68 7.11 -2.76
C CYS A 77 12.90 8.03 -2.64
N PHE A 78 13.21 8.78 -3.69
CA PHE A 78 14.28 9.77 -3.70
C PHE A 78 14.11 10.81 -2.58
N ILE A 79 12.93 11.41 -2.46
CA ILE A 79 12.63 12.39 -1.41
C ILE A 79 12.81 11.78 -0.02
N TYR A 80 12.31 10.55 0.18
CA TYR A 80 12.41 9.84 1.45
C TYR A 80 13.87 9.54 1.86
N ILE A 81 14.71 9.06 0.94
CA ILE A 81 16.12 8.76 1.22
C ILE A 81 16.93 10.04 1.42
N SER A 82 16.75 11.02 0.52
CA SER A 82 17.55 12.24 0.48
C SER A 82 17.23 13.21 1.62
N LYS A 83 16.09 13.05 2.30
CA LYS A 83 15.65 13.88 3.44
C LYS A 83 15.69 15.38 3.12
N LEU A 84 15.20 15.75 1.94
CA LEU A 84 15.18 17.13 1.46
C LEU A 84 14.26 18.01 2.34
N SER A 85 14.47 19.32 2.30
CA SER A 85 13.58 20.27 2.96
C SER A 85 12.18 20.25 2.32
N SER A 86 11.15 20.61 3.09
CA SER A 86 9.75 20.59 2.64
C SER A 86 9.56 21.30 1.30
N SER A 87 10.12 22.50 1.17
CA SER A 87 9.96 23.36 0.00
C SER A 87 10.57 22.73 -1.24
N ILE A 88 11.77 22.14 -1.11
CA ILE A 88 12.45 21.45 -2.21
C ILE A 88 11.67 20.19 -2.60
N SER A 89 11.20 19.41 -1.63
CA SER A 89 10.37 18.22 -1.91
C SER A 89 9.10 18.59 -2.67
N ILE A 90 8.40 19.65 -2.26
CA ILE A 90 7.17 20.11 -2.93
C ILE A 90 7.47 20.59 -4.35
N ALA A 91 8.55 21.33 -4.57
CA ALA A 91 8.96 21.77 -5.91
C ALA A 91 9.23 20.58 -6.84
N ILE A 92 9.97 19.57 -6.37
CA ILE A 92 10.24 18.34 -7.13
C ILE A 92 8.93 17.61 -7.45
N LEU A 93 8.03 17.48 -6.47
CA LEU A 93 6.73 16.82 -6.66
C LEU A 93 5.85 17.57 -7.67
N ALA A 94 5.85 18.90 -7.66
CA ALA A 94 5.10 19.72 -8.59
C ALA A 94 5.62 19.56 -10.03
N ILE A 95 6.95 19.68 -10.22
CA ILE A 95 7.59 19.50 -11.54
C ILE A 95 7.35 18.07 -12.06
N SER A 96 7.49 17.08 -11.18
CA SER A 96 7.25 15.67 -11.50
C SER A 96 5.79 15.40 -11.88
N SER A 97 4.84 16.02 -11.19
CA SER A 97 3.40 15.92 -11.52
C SER A 97 3.08 16.58 -12.85
N ALA A 98 3.68 17.74 -13.15
CA ALA A 98 3.54 18.40 -14.44
C ALA A 98 4.08 17.52 -15.58
N PHE A 99 5.26 16.93 -15.39
CA PHE A 99 5.84 15.98 -16.34
C PHE A 99 4.90 14.78 -16.60
N LEU A 100 4.38 14.16 -15.54
CA LEU A 100 3.45 13.03 -15.65
C LEU A 100 2.12 13.39 -16.32
N TYR A 101 1.64 14.62 -16.17
CA TYR A 101 0.41 15.08 -16.81
C TYR A 101 0.63 15.39 -18.30
N ILE A 102 1.74 16.04 -18.64
CA ILE A 102 2.03 16.50 -20.01
C ILE A 102 2.41 15.34 -20.93
N PHE A 103 3.30 14.45 -20.49
CA PHE A 103 3.87 13.42 -21.37
C PHE A 103 3.10 12.08 -21.30
N PRO A 104 3.18 11.26 -20.24
CA PRO A 104 2.44 10.00 -20.22
C PRO A 104 0.93 10.19 -19.98
N ASN A 105 0.50 11.39 -19.57
CA ASN A 105 -0.85 11.68 -19.11
C ASN A 105 -1.31 10.64 -18.07
N CYS A 106 -0.49 10.41 -17.05
CA CYS A 106 -0.75 9.45 -15.99
C CYS A 106 -1.41 10.14 -14.80
N VAL A 107 -2.73 10.30 -14.88
CA VAL A 107 -3.52 10.97 -13.82
C VAL A 107 -3.34 10.28 -12.46
N THR A 108 -3.31 8.94 -12.43
CA THR A 108 -3.10 8.18 -11.19
C THR A 108 -1.76 8.53 -10.53
N GLY A 109 -0.68 8.60 -11.30
CA GLY A 109 0.64 8.99 -10.81
C GLY A 109 0.66 10.44 -10.30
N CYS A 110 0.02 11.37 -11.02
CA CYS A 110 -0.12 12.76 -10.56
C CYS A 110 -0.86 12.84 -9.22
N VAL A 111 -1.99 12.13 -9.09
CA VAL A 111 -2.78 12.11 -7.84
C VAL A 111 -1.96 11.54 -6.69
N VAL A 112 -1.18 10.47 -6.91
CA VAL A 112 -0.28 9.91 -5.90
C VAL A 112 0.75 10.94 -5.43
N LEU A 113 1.39 11.68 -6.35
CA LEU A 113 2.36 12.73 -6.00
C LEU A 113 1.70 13.91 -5.27
N VAL A 114 0.51 14.33 -5.70
CA VAL A 114 -0.24 15.42 -5.05
C VAL A 114 -0.65 15.02 -3.63
N ILE A 115 -1.18 13.81 -3.43
CA ILE A 115 -1.51 13.30 -2.09
C ILE A 115 -0.25 13.29 -1.22
N TYR A 116 0.89 12.83 -1.74
CA TYR A 116 2.13 12.86 -0.96
C TYR A 116 2.56 14.29 -0.60
N ALA A 117 2.49 15.24 -1.53
CA ALA A 117 2.81 16.64 -1.26
C ALA A 117 1.92 17.24 -0.16
N LEU A 118 0.61 16.96 -0.21
CA LEU A 118 -0.34 17.36 0.82
C LEU A 118 0.03 16.72 2.17
N LEU A 119 0.34 15.43 2.21
CA LEU A 119 0.76 14.76 3.43
C LEU A 119 2.06 15.39 3.99
N ILE A 120 3.05 15.70 3.16
CA ILE A 120 4.25 16.43 3.63
C ILE A 120 3.84 17.77 4.24
N LEU A 121 3.06 18.59 3.54
CA LEU A 121 2.63 19.91 4.03
C LEU A 121 1.86 19.86 5.36
N PHE A 122 0.91 18.93 5.47
CA PHE A 122 0.11 18.79 6.68
C PHE A 122 0.94 18.26 7.85
N PHE A 123 1.86 17.31 7.60
CA PHE A 123 2.56 16.57 8.66
C PHE A 123 3.98 17.05 8.99
N ASN A 124 4.53 18.06 8.29
CA ASN A 124 5.85 18.61 8.61
C ASN A 124 5.87 19.54 9.84
N LYS A 125 4.70 19.88 10.42
CA LYS A 125 4.61 20.68 11.65
C LYS A 125 4.09 19.83 12.81
N PRO A 126 4.70 19.91 14.01
CA PRO A 126 4.30 19.12 15.16
C PRO A 126 2.96 19.59 15.69
N ASP A 127 1.89 18.93 15.27
CA ASP A 127 0.57 19.09 15.88
C ASP A 127 0.07 17.72 16.37
N PHE A 128 -0.35 17.67 17.63
CA PHE A 128 -0.81 16.44 18.27
C PHE A 128 -2.04 15.85 17.56
N PHE A 129 -2.96 16.71 17.10
CA PHE A 129 -4.15 16.32 16.35
C PHE A 129 -3.83 15.65 15.02
N LYS A 130 -2.83 16.17 14.30
CA LYS A 130 -2.41 15.62 13.01
C LYS A 130 -1.85 14.21 13.16
N LYS A 131 -0.97 13.98 14.15
CA LYS A 131 -0.43 12.64 14.45
C LYS A 131 -1.53 11.61 14.76
N LYS A 132 -2.60 12.04 15.43
CA LYS A 132 -3.75 11.19 15.73
C LYS A 132 -4.55 10.86 14.46
N ILE A 133 -4.72 11.80 13.53
CA ILE A 133 -5.41 11.56 12.24
C ILE A 133 -4.64 10.54 11.39
N LEU A 134 -3.33 10.75 11.17
CA LEU A 134 -2.51 9.85 10.37
C LEU A 134 -2.44 8.42 10.95
N ARG A 135 -2.68 8.28 12.25
CA ARG A 135 -2.83 6.98 12.92
C ARG A 135 -4.00 6.17 12.37
N PHE A 136 -5.10 6.83 12.04
CA PHE A 136 -6.36 6.19 11.66
C PHE A 136 -6.59 6.18 10.16
N THR A 137 -6.00 7.12 9.41
CA THR A 137 -6.15 7.21 7.95
C THR A 137 -5.89 5.88 7.22
N PRO A 138 -4.81 5.13 7.49
CA PRO A 138 -4.56 3.84 6.83
C PRO A 138 -5.70 2.85 6.98
N TYR A 139 -6.25 2.73 8.20
CA TYR A 139 -7.34 1.81 8.49
C TYR A 139 -8.63 2.28 7.84
N LEU A 140 -8.91 3.58 7.93
CA LEU A 140 -10.11 4.19 7.39
C LEU A 140 -10.16 4.07 5.85
N VAL A 141 -9.04 4.27 5.17
CA VAL A 141 -8.94 4.11 3.70
C VAL A 141 -9.26 2.67 3.28
N ALA A 142 -8.68 1.69 3.95
CA ALA A 142 -8.96 0.28 3.65
C ALA A 142 -10.43 -0.10 3.97
N ILE A 143 -10.94 0.33 5.12
CA ILE A 143 -12.33 0.07 5.53
C ILE A 143 -13.32 0.73 4.57
N ILE A 144 -13.09 1.99 4.19
CA ILE A 144 -13.93 2.71 3.22
C ILE A 144 -13.86 2.01 1.87
N GLY A 145 -12.70 1.57 1.41
CA GLY A 145 -12.58 0.79 0.17
C GLY A 145 -13.43 -0.47 0.19
N ILE A 146 -13.37 -1.24 1.28
CA ILE A 146 -14.18 -2.46 1.47
C ILE A 146 -15.67 -2.14 1.57
N LEU A 147 -16.05 -1.08 2.29
CA LEU A 147 -17.43 -0.66 2.45
C LEU A 147 -18.04 -0.21 1.12
N ILE A 148 -17.32 0.63 0.36
CA ILE A 148 -17.75 1.09 -0.97
C ILE A 148 -17.96 -0.11 -1.89
N PHE A 149 -17.03 -1.08 -1.86
CA PHE A 149 -17.17 -2.32 -2.63
C PHE A 149 -18.37 -3.18 -2.19
N SER A 150 -18.62 -3.31 -0.89
CA SER A 150 -19.77 -4.06 -0.35
C SER A 150 -21.12 -3.42 -0.72
N LEU A 151 -21.19 -2.08 -0.68
CA LEU A 151 -22.38 -1.34 -1.12
C LEU A 151 -22.62 -1.49 -2.62
N TYR A 152 -21.55 -1.56 -3.42
CA TYR A 152 -21.62 -1.90 -4.83
C TYR A 152 -22.19 -3.30 -5.07
N LEU A 153 -21.69 -4.32 -4.35
CA LEU A 153 -22.17 -5.70 -4.45
C LEU A 153 -23.66 -5.87 -4.11
N THR A 154 -24.17 -5.13 -3.12
CA THR A 154 -25.56 -5.26 -2.66
C THR A 154 -26.58 -4.47 -3.49
N GLY A 155 -26.13 -3.76 -4.55
CA GLY A 155 -27.00 -2.94 -5.38
C GLY A 155 -27.60 -1.72 -4.67
N LYS A 156 -27.17 -1.42 -3.44
CA LYS A 156 -27.72 -0.33 -2.59
C LYS A 156 -27.05 1.02 -2.86
N THR A 157 -26.72 1.31 -4.12
CA THR A 157 -25.79 2.39 -4.48
C THR A 157 -26.44 3.72 -4.85
N GLY A 158 -27.75 3.96 -4.63
CA GLY A 158 -28.46 5.14 -5.16
C GLY A 158 -27.78 6.52 -5.00
N PHE A 159 -26.99 6.74 -3.94
CA PHE A 159 -26.14 7.93 -3.75
C PHE A 159 -24.68 7.72 -4.18
N ILE A 160 -24.11 6.56 -3.86
CA ILE A 160 -22.70 6.20 -4.09
C ILE A 160 -22.41 5.96 -5.59
N GLY A 161 -23.36 5.44 -6.35
CA GLY A 161 -23.25 5.18 -7.79
C GLY A 161 -23.01 6.44 -8.62
N LYS A 162 -23.46 7.61 -8.13
CA LYS A 162 -23.14 8.92 -8.73
C LYS A 162 -21.72 9.38 -8.42
N ILE A 163 -21.12 8.95 -7.30
CA ILE A 163 -19.73 9.26 -6.91
C ILE A 163 -18.74 8.28 -7.57
N ILE A 164 -19.16 7.02 -7.74
CA ILE A 164 -18.40 5.95 -8.38
C ILE A 164 -18.33 6.14 -9.91
N SER A 165 -19.16 7.01 -10.49
CA SER A 165 -19.25 7.20 -11.95
C SER A 165 -17.87 7.46 -12.57
N GLY A 166 -17.55 6.72 -13.64
CA GLY A 166 -16.24 6.79 -14.30
C GLY A 166 -15.31 5.65 -13.88
N THR A 167 -14.03 5.95 -13.68
CA THR A 167 -12.95 4.94 -13.56
C THR A 167 -13.12 4.00 -12.35
N PHE A 168 -13.69 4.46 -11.23
CA PHE A 168 -13.95 3.58 -10.08
C PHE A 168 -15.08 2.58 -10.35
N SER A 169 -16.07 2.93 -11.17
CA SER A 169 -17.14 2.02 -11.58
C SER A 169 -16.60 0.79 -12.27
N TYR A 170 -15.74 0.97 -13.29
CA TYR A 170 -15.11 -0.15 -14.01
C TYR A 170 -14.28 -1.05 -13.10
N ARG A 171 -13.59 -0.48 -12.10
CA ARG A 171 -12.79 -1.25 -11.13
C ARG A 171 -13.66 -2.09 -10.20
N PHE A 172 -14.82 -1.57 -9.79
CA PHE A 172 -15.77 -2.35 -8.98
C PHE A 172 -16.55 -3.37 -9.81
N ILE A 173 -16.92 -3.07 -11.06
CA ILE A 173 -17.46 -4.05 -12.01
C ILE A 173 -16.48 -5.22 -12.16
N GLY A 174 -15.20 -4.93 -12.46
CA GLY A 174 -14.16 -5.95 -12.56
C GLY A 174 -14.01 -6.75 -11.26
N SER A 175 -14.14 -6.11 -10.10
CA SER A 175 -14.11 -6.80 -8.81
C SER A 175 -15.29 -7.75 -8.59
N VAL A 176 -16.51 -7.35 -8.97
CA VAL A 176 -17.70 -8.23 -8.90
C VAL A 176 -17.58 -9.38 -9.88
N MET A 177 -17.11 -9.11 -11.10
CA MET A 177 -16.86 -10.15 -12.10
C MET A 177 -15.83 -11.17 -11.61
N ALA A 178 -14.73 -10.71 -10.98
CA ALA A 178 -13.74 -11.60 -10.39
C ALA A 178 -14.36 -12.56 -9.37
N ILE A 179 -15.20 -12.05 -8.48
CA ILE A 179 -15.89 -12.89 -7.48
C ILE A 179 -16.89 -13.85 -8.17
N ARG A 180 -17.56 -13.45 -9.24
CA ARG A 180 -18.49 -14.34 -9.98
C ARG A 180 -17.76 -15.45 -10.73
N LEU A 181 -16.63 -15.13 -11.36
CA LEU A 181 -15.84 -16.08 -12.16
C LEU A 181 -15.09 -17.08 -11.29
N TYR A 182 -14.43 -16.59 -10.24
CA TYR A 182 -13.50 -17.40 -9.45
C TYR A 182 -14.09 -17.79 -8.10
N GLY A 183 -15.01 -17.00 -7.54
CA GLY A 183 -15.44 -17.14 -6.15
C GLY A 183 -14.42 -16.57 -5.17
N VAL A 184 -14.62 -16.90 -3.89
CA VAL A 184 -13.65 -16.64 -2.82
C VAL A 184 -13.45 -17.94 -2.07
N ASN A 185 -12.20 -18.42 -2.02
CA ASN A 185 -11.82 -19.63 -1.31
C ASN A 185 -10.72 -19.33 -0.26
N LEU A 186 -10.27 -20.36 0.46
CA LEU A 186 -9.29 -20.21 1.53
C LEU A 186 -7.89 -19.82 1.01
N THR A 187 -7.46 -20.35 -0.13
CA THR A 187 -6.06 -20.31 -0.60
C THR A 187 -5.81 -19.43 -1.84
N GLY A 188 -6.87 -18.95 -2.48
CA GLY A 188 -6.84 -18.12 -3.68
C GLY A 188 -7.08 -18.88 -4.97
N HIS A 189 -7.06 -18.13 -6.07
CA HIS A 189 -7.21 -18.60 -7.43
C HIS A 189 -6.10 -18.08 -8.33
N TYR A 190 -5.67 -18.90 -9.28
CA TYR A 190 -4.92 -18.41 -10.43
C TYR A 190 -5.89 -17.69 -11.37
N LEU A 191 -5.61 -16.43 -11.68
CA LEU A 191 -6.51 -15.56 -12.45
C LEU A 191 -6.21 -15.68 -13.96
N ASP A 192 -6.54 -16.83 -14.55
CA ASP A 192 -6.27 -17.17 -15.95
C ASP A 192 -6.99 -16.27 -16.97
N LYS A 193 -8.17 -15.73 -16.62
CA LYS A 193 -8.97 -14.83 -17.48
C LYS A 193 -8.53 -13.37 -17.47
N LEU A 194 -7.53 -12.98 -16.68
CA LEU A 194 -7.07 -11.59 -16.67
C LEU A 194 -6.54 -11.16 -18.05
N GLY A 195 -7.02 -10.03 -18.55
CA GLY A 195 -6.66 -9.51 -19.87
C GLY A 195 -7.41 -10.16 -21.03
N GLU A 196 -8.26 -11.16 -20.78
CA GLU A 196 -9.17 -11.70 -21.80
C GLU A 196 -10.36 -10.75 -22.03
N THR A 197 -10.94 -10.81 -23.23
CA THR A 197 -12.18 -10.07 -23.54
C THR A 197 -13.37 -10.95 -23.15
N LEU A 198 -14.15 -10.50 -22.18
CA LEU A 198 -15.30 -11.23 -21.65
C LEU A 198 -16.59 -10.48 -21.98
N PHE A 199 -17.68 -11.23 -22.16
CA PHE A 199 -19.02 -10.68 -22.27
C PHE A 199 -19.65 -10.61 -20.88
N ILE A 200 -19.96 -9.40 -20.41
CA ILE A 200 -20.47 -9.15 -19.05
C ILE A 200 -21.64 -8.19 -19.14
N ASP A 201 -22.80 -8.60 -18.61
CA ASP A 201 -24.01 -7.77 -18.52
C ASP A 201 -24.38 -7.06 -19.84
N GLY A 202 -24.23 -7.76 -20.97
CA GLY A 202 -24.60 -7.24 -22.30
C GLY A 202 -23.50 -6.49 -23.05
N GLN A 203 -22.29 -6.37 -22.50
CA GLN A 203 -21.17 -5.65 -23.13
C GLN A 203 -19.90 -6.50 -23.18
N TRP A 204 -19.15 -6.39 -24.29
CA TRP A 204 -17.81 -6.95 -24.42
C TRP A 204 -16.78 -5.98 -23.83
N GLY A 205 -15.91 -6.48 -22.96
CA GLY A 205 -14.83 -5.68 -22.39
C GLY A 205 -13.65 -6.53 -21.94
N THR A 206 -12.46 -5.93 -21.94
CA THR A 206 -11.28 -6.59 -21.39
C THR A 206 -11.38 -6.65 -19.87
N PHE A 207 -11.23 -7.85 -19.31
CA PHE A 207 -11.34 -8.08 -17.89
C PHE A 207 -10.05 -7.71 -17.16
N TRP A 208 -10.15 -6.67 -16.32
CA TRP A 208 -9.07 -6.22 -15.43
C TRP A 208 -9.54 -6.18 -13.98
N LEU A 209 -8.68 -6.60 -13.07
CA LEU A 209 -8.91 -6.56 -11.62
C LEU A 209 -7.93 -5.58 -10.96
N ASP A 210 -8.23 -4.29 -11.11
CA ASP A 210 -7.35 -3.21 -10.65
C ASP A 210 -7.58 -2.81 -9.18
N PHE A 211 -8.67 -3.25 -8.56
CA PHE A 211 -8.92 -2.96 -7.14
C PHE A 211 -8.09 -3.91 -6.27
N ALA A 212 -6.95 -3.42 -5.77
CA ALA A 212 -5.93 -4.25 -5.14
C ALA A 212 -6.44 -5.05 -3.93
N TYR A 213 -7.39 -4.49 -3.17
CA TYR A 213 -7.99 -5.15 -2.01
C TYR A 213 -8.76 -6.42 -2.38
N VAL A 214 -9.59 -6.37 -3.44
CA VAL A 214 -10.30 -7.55 -3.93
C VAL A 214 -9.35 -8.50 -4.62
N ARG A 215 -8.35 -7.98 -5.36
CA ARG A 215 -7.33 -8.85 -5.96
C ARG A 215 -6.60 -9.68 -4.92
N VAL A 216 -6.17 -9.09 -3.80
CA VAL A 216 -5.52 -9.84 -2.72
C VAL A 216 -6.43 -10.95 -2.18
N LEU A 217 -7.73 -10.69 -2.05
CA LEU A 217 -8.69 -11.66 -1.58
C LEU A 217 -8.92 -12.81 -2.57
N VAL A 218 -9.07 -12.51 -3.87
CA VAL A 218 -9.38 -13.52 -4.90
C VAL A 218 -8.12 -14.30 -5.29
N GLU A 219 -6.98 -13.62 -5.48
CA GLU A 219 -5.73 -14.24 -5.95
C GLU A 219 -5.03 -15.05 -4.84
N PHE A 220 -5.04 -14.56 -3.59
CA PHE A 220 -4.35 -15.22 -2.47
C PHE A 220 -5.28 -15.83 -1.41
N GLY A 221 -6.59 -15.73 -1.61
CA GLY A 221 -7.60 -16.31 -0.73
C GLY A 221 -7.74 -15.59 0.62
N ILE A 222 -8.66 -16.10 1.43
CA ILE A 222 -8.94 -15.58 2.78
C ILE A 222 -7.67 -15.63 3.65
N ILE A 223 -6.89 -16.72 3.57
CA ILE A 223 -5.67 -16.88 4.38
C ILE A 223 -4.63 -15.82 3.99
N GLY A 224 -4.38 -15.65 2.69
CA GLY A 224 -3.43 -14.65 2.19
C GLY A 224 -3.84 -13.23 2.55
N ALA A 225 -5.13 -12.89 2.38
CA ALA A 225 -5.68 -11.60 2.75
C ALA A 225 -5.57 -11.31 4.26
N LEU A 226 -5.80 -12.32 5.11
CA LEU A 226 -5.69 -12.21 6.56
C LEU A 226 -4.24 -11.98 6.98
N ILE A 227 -3.29 -12.75 6.43
CA ILE A 227 -1.85 -12.57 6.67
C ILE A 227 -1.41 -11.15 6.27
N PHE A 228 -1.78 -10.70 5.07
CA PHE A 228 -1.47 -9.37 4.58
C PHE A 228 -1.99 -8.29 5.54
N THR A 229 -3.26 -8.42 5.93
CA THR A 229 -3.93 -7.49 6.85
C THR A 229 -3.24 -7.46 8.21
N VAL A 230 -2.90 -8.62 8.79
CA VAL A 230 -2.22 -8.69 10.09
C VAL A 230 -0.85 -8.01 10.04
N ILE A 231 -0.06 -8.26 9.01
CA ILE A 231 1.26 -7.61 8.83
C ILE A 231 1.10 -6.10 8.67
N LEU A 232 0.14 -5.66 7.86
CA LEU A 232 -0.12 -4.24 7.63
C LEU A 232 -0.54 -3.55 8.94
N ILE A 233 -1.51 -4.11 9.67
CA ILE A 233 -1.98 -3.61 10.97
C ILE A 233 -0.81 -3.57 11.96
N HIS A 234 -0.01 -4.63 12.03
CA HIS A 234 1.15 -4.69 12.93
C HIS A 234 2.17 -3.60 12.60
N SER A 235 2.51 -3.45 11.32
CA SER A 235 3.48 -2.47 10.82
C SER A 235 3.05 -1.06 11.15
N ILE A 236 1.79 -0.72 10.85
CA ILE A 236 1.21 0.59 11.18
C ILE A 236 1.29 0.83 12.69
N ARG A 237 0.86 -0.13 13.53
CA ARG A 237 0.96 -0.02 15.00
C ARG A 237 2.39 0.17 15.48
N SER A 238 3.36 -0.52 14.86
CA SER A 238 4.78 -0.40 15.18
C SER A 238 5.31 0.99 14.81
N MET A 239 5.02 1.49 13.61
CA MET A 239 5.39 2.83 13.14
C MET A 239 4.82 3.91 14.06
N ILE A 240 3.55 3.80 14.45
CA ILE A 240 2.91 4.72 15.41
C ILE A 240 3.63 4.71 16.76
N ARG A 241 3.86 3.52 17.33
CA ARG A 241 4.53 3.37 18.63
C ARG A 241 5.94 3.96 18.62
N ASN A 242 6.65 3.77 17.51
CA ASN A 242 8.02 4.24 17.33
C ASN A 242 8.09 5.70 16.84
N LYS A 243 6.94 6.38 16.66
CA LYS A 243 6.84 7.75 16.12
C LYS A 243 7.48 7.91 14.73
N ASP A 244 7.52 6.84 13.94
CA ASP A 244 8.03 6.84 12.56
C ASP A 244 6.93 7.28 11.59
N TYR A 245 6.64 8.59 11.61
CA TYR A 245 5.57 9.18 10.80
C TYR A 245 5.92 9.22 9.31
N SER A 246 7.21 9.31 8.97
CA SER A 246 7.64 9.31 7.56
C SER A 246 7.26 7.99 6.87
N SER A 247 7.54 6.85 7.50
CA SER A 247 7.13 5.55 6.97
C SER A 247 5.61 5.38 6.97
N LEU A 248 4.90 5.96 7.95
CA LEU A 248 3.44 5.93 8.01
C LEU A 248 2.78 6.72 6.87
N ILE A 249 3.32 7.88 6.50
CA ILE A 249 2.89 8.67 5.33
C ILE A 249 3.02 7.81 4.06
N LEU A 250 4.16 7.14 3.90
CA LEU A 250 4.41 6.29 2.73
C LEU A 250 3.44 5.11 2.63
N ILE A 251 3.18 4.40 3.75
CA ILE A 251 2.19 3.32 3.78
C ILE A 251 0.79 3.86 3.47
N THR A 252 0.44 5.05 3.96
CA THR A 252 -0.86 5.69 3.70
C THR A 252 -1.07 5.89 2.19
N ILE A 253 -0.05 6.36 1.48
CA ILE A 253 -0.10 6.55 0.03
C ILE A 253 -0.33 5.23 -0.71
N VAL A 254 0.36 4.17 -0.31
CA VAL A 254 0.18 2.84 -0.92
C VAL A 254 -1.26 2.34 -0.75
N LEU A 255 -1.88 2.59 0.40
CA LEU A 255 -3.27 2.21 0.64
C LEU A 255 -4.25 3.02 -0.20
N PHE A 256 -4.03 4.32 -0.37
CA PHE A 256 -4.81 5.12 -1.32
C PHE A 256 -4.63 4.63 -2.75
N TYR A 257 -3.39 4.34 -3.14
CA TYR A 257 -3.07 3.83 -4.47
C TYR A 257 -3.73 2.47 -4.74
N GLY A 258 -3.85 1.60 -3.73
CA GLY A 258 -4.54 0.32 -3.83
C GLY A 258 -6.05 0.39 -4.08
N LEU A 259 -6.67 1.56 -3.93
CA LEU A 259 -8.05 1.78 -4.38
C LEU A 259 -8.14 1.87 -5.92
N SER A 260 -7.06 2.26 -6.58
CA SER A 260 -7.04 2.59 -8.01
C SER A 260 -6.30 1.55 -8.85
N GLU A 261 -5.28 0.89 -8.33
CA GLU A 261 -4.42 0.04 -9.15
C GLU A 261 -3.96 -1.20 -8.38
N TRP A 262 -3.93 -2.32 -9.09
CA TRP A 262 -3.55 -3.61 -8.49
C TRP A 262 -2.06 -3.65 -8.10
N GLY A 263 -1.22 -2.91 -8.85
CA GLY A 263 0.22 -2.83 -8.61
C GLY A 263 0.58 -2.21 -7.26
N ALA A 264 -0.38 -1.64 -6.53
CA ALA A 264 -0.16 -1.05 -5.22
C ALA A 264 0.39 -2.04 -4.19
N PHE A 265 0.05 -3.32 -4.29
CA PHE A 265 0.54 -4.34 -3.37
C PHE A 265 1.72 -5.18 -3.88
N SER A 266 2.30 -4.75 -5.01
CA SER A 266 3.61 -5.23 -5.47
C SER A 266 4.71 -4.39 -4.83
N ALA A 267 5.59 -5.01 -4.05
CA ALA A 267 6.74 -4.31 -3.46
C ALA A 267 7.76 -3.80 -4.50
N LEU A 268 7.74 -4.36 -5.73
CA LEU A 268 8.55 -3.87 -6.85
C LEU A 268 8.02 -2.57 -7.45
N THR A 269 6.74 -2.28 -7.25
CA THR A 269 6.07 -1.06 -7.75
C THR A 269 5.86 -0.05 -6.62
N ALA A 270 5.52 -0.54 -5.42
CA ALA A 270 5.28 0.25 -4.21
C ALA A 270 6.31 -0.12 -3.13
N PHE A 271 7.49 0.48 -3.21
CA PHE A 271 8.57 0.30 -2.24
C PHE A 271 8.17 0.48 -0.76
N PRO A 272 7.17 1.31 -0.37
CA PRO A 272 6.84 1.47 1.05
C PRO A 272 6.44 0.18 1.75
N LEU A 273 6.00 -0.84 1.00
CA LEU A 273 5.71 -2.16 1.56
C LEU A 273 6.97 -2.86 2.11
N LEU A 274 8.16 -2.50 1.63
CA LEU A 274 9.44 -2.95 2.20
C LEU A 274 9.63 -2.50 3.66
N LEU A 275 8.96 -1.42 4.08
CA LEU A 275 9.03 -0.87 5.44
C LEU A 275 8.14 -1.63 6.42
N THR A 276 7.31 -2.56 5.95
CA THR A 276 6.46 -3.40 6.81
C THR A 276 7.30 -4.34 7.67
N THR A 277 6.77 -4.77 8.80
CA THR A 277 7.43 -5.62 9.79
C THR A 277 6.49 -6.74 10.22
N THR A 278 7.04 -7.95 10.38
CA THR A 278 6.28 -9.04 10.96
C THR A 278 6.17 -8.91 12.49
N PRO A 279 5.07 -9.38 13.08
CA PRO A 279 5.01 -9.55 14.53
C PRO A 279 6.08 -10.53 14.98
N SER A 280 6.99 -10.10 15.87
CA SER A 280 7.98 -11.03 16.43
C SER A 280 7.32 -11.94 17.48
N PRO A 281 7.51 -13.27 17.39
CA PRO A 281 6.99 -14.20 18.40
C PRO A 281 7.62 -13.98 19.77
N ILE A 282 8.87 -13.48 19.81
CA ILE A 282 9.65 -13.25 21.02
C ILE A 282 9.04 -12.14 21.90
N LYS A 283 8.43 -11.09 21.32
CA LYS A 283 7.73 -10.05 22.10
C LYS A 283 6.36 -10.51 22.60
N ALA A 284 5.73 -11.47 21.92
CA ALA A 284 4.48 -12.08 22.37
C ALA A 284 4.73 -12.99 23.57
N SER A 285 5.76 -13.86 23.52
CA SER A 285 6.14 -14.71 24.66
C SER A 285 6.58 -13.89 25.88
N MET A 286 7.39 -12.83 25.69
CA MET A 286 7.75 -11.93 26.80
C MET A 286 6.56 -11.20 27.42
N ARG A 287 5.52 -10.87 26.65
CA ARG A 287 4.28 -10.29 27.20
C ARG A 287 3.47 -11.31 27.98
N CYS A 288 3.38 -12.56 27.51
CA CYS A 288 2.75 -13.64 28.25
C CYS A 288 3.47 -13.90 29.57
N ILE A 289 4.81 -14.00 29.56
CA ILE A 289 5.64 -14.19 30.77
C ILE A 289 5.45 -13.01 31.76
N LYS A 290 5.31 -11.78 31.25
CA LYS A 290 5.08 -10.60 32.12
C LYS A 290 3.65 -10.56 32.68
N ALA A 291 2.66 -11.06 31.94
CA ALA A 291 1.29 -11.19 32.43
C ALA A 291 1.16 -12.32 33.46
N GLU A 292 1.90 -13.41 33.28
CA GLU A 292 2.00 -14.56 34.20
C GLU A 292 2.70 -14.17 35.53
N LYS A 293 3.77 -13.38 35.46
CA LYS A 293 4.39 -12.79 36.66
C LYS A 293 3.47 -11.83 37.43
N ASN A 294 2.58 -11.13 36.74
CA ASN A 294 1.61 -10.24 37.39
C ASN A 294 0.40 -10.98 37.99
N THR A 295 0.07 -12.17 37.48
CA THR A 295 -1.03 -13.00 38.02
C THR A 295 -0.60 -13.90 39.17
N ASN A 296 0.71 -14.21 39.29
CA ASN A 296 1.28 -14.93 40.43
C ASN A 296 1.66 -14.03 41.63
N SER A 297 1.15 -12.80 41.69
CA SER A 297 1.34 -11.88 42.83
C SER A 297 0.31 -12.08 43.95
N TRP A 298 -0.14 -13.32 44.17
CA TRP A 298 -0.95 -13.66 45.34
C TRP A 298 -0.05 -13.75 46.58
N LYS A 299 -0.19 -12.74 47.44
CA LYS A 299 0.20 -12.61 48.84
C LYS A 299 0.80 -13.87 49.47
N ILE A 300 2.12 -13.88 49.65
CA ILE A 300 2.74 -14.64 50.74
C ILE A 300 2.41 -13.88 52.03
N ILE A 301 1.43 -14.36 52.79
CA ILE A 301 1.19 -13.92 54.16
C ILE A 301 2.25 -14.61 55.03
N PRO A 302 3.10 -13.89 55.78
CA PRO A 302 4.02 -14.53 56.70
C PRO A 302 3.23 -15.07 57.90
N ALA A 303 3.11 -16.40 58.00
CA ALA A 303 2.61 -17.05 59.20
C ALA A 303 3.67 -16.93 60.30
N THR A 304 3.39 -16.09 61.29
CA THR A 304 4.16 -16.02 62.54
C THR A 304 3.85 -17.27 63.36
N ILE A 305 4.79 -18.20 63.46
CA ILE A 305 4.67 -19.37 64.35
C ILE A 305 4.97 -18.90 65.78
N GLN A 306 3.91 -18.67 66.57
CA GLN A 306 4.03 -18.63 68.03
C GLN A 306 4.02 -20.06 68.56
N GLN A 307 5.19 -20.54 68.96
CA GLN A 307 5.33 -21.79 69.70
C GLN A 307 4.87 -21.52 71.14
N LYS A 308 3.61 -21.85 71.44
CA LYS A 308 3.08 -21.81 72.81
C LYS A 308 3.37 -23.16 73.46
N THR A 309 4.23 -23.13 74.47
CA THR A 309 4.48 -24.20 75.42
C THR A 309 3.22 -24.50 76.24
N SER A 310 2.89 -25.78 76.36
CA SER A 310 2.15 -26.29 77.52
C SER A 310 2.50 -27.76 77.73
N PHE A 311 3.25 -28.00 78.80
CA PHE A 311 3.40 -29.26 79.52
C PHE A 311 2.05 -29.69 80.15
N LEU A 312 1.90 -31.01 80.33
CA LEU A 312 1.23 -31.80 81.41
C LEU A 312 1.14 -33.24 80.86
N THR A 313 1.85 -34.30 81.31
CA THR A 313 1.74 -35.09 82.57
C THR A 313 0.29 -35.17 83.06
N ASP A 314 -0.41 -36.31 83.11
CA ASP A 314 -0.05 -37.73 83.24
C ASP A 314 -0.83 -38.63 82.25
#